data_AF-A0A350DNU6-F1
#
_entry.id   AF-A0A350DNU6-F1
#
_cell.length_a   1.000
_cell.length_b   1.000
_cell.length_c   1.000
_cell.angle_alpha   90.00
_cell.angle_beta   90.00
_cell.angle_gamma   90.00
#
_symmetry.space_group_name_H-M   'P 1'
#
loop_
_entity.id
_entity.type
_entity.pdbx_description
1 polymer ?
#
loop_
_entity_poly.entity_id
_entity_poly.type
_entity_poly.pdbx_seq_one_letter_code
_entity_poly.pdbx_strand_id
1 'polypeptide(L)'
;MLSKSSNAQHQPITNLSYLKRSKSIAILGASACLALTLGACSQENSPNETATVAENAPQTTQPSEAIRIAAAANLSDVLSEIIEGYKKDKNLPNQEIEVTFASSGKLYSQITAGAPYDI
;
A
#
# COMPACT_ATOMS: atom_id res chain seq x y z
N MET A 1 12.79 62.44 21.42
CA MET A 1 13.33 61.06 21.39
C MET A 1 12.84 60.32 22.64
N LEU A 2 11.73 59.60 22.52
CA LEU A 2 11.25 58.63 23.51
C LEU A 2 10.15 57.82 22.82
N SER A 3 10.40 56.55 22.52
CA SER A 3 9.37 55.54 22.70
C SER A 3 10.00 54.16 22.84
N LYS A 4 9.47 53.43 23.81
CA LYS A 4 10.02 52.27 24.49
C LYS A 4 10.06 51.02 23.59
N SER A 5 11.18 50.32 23.69
CA SER A 5 11.25 48.87 23.49
C SER A 5 10.47 48.17 24.62
N SER A 6 9.47 47.37 24.26
CA SER A 6 8.92 46.27 25.05
C SER A 6 7.84 45.57 24.21
N ASN A 7 8.22 44.51 23.50
CA ASN A 7 7.24 43.55 23.00
C ASN A 7 7.37 42.28 23.85
N ALA A 8 6.54 42.24 24.89
CA ALA A 8 6.24 41.05 25.64
C ALA A 8 5.35 40.15 24.76
N GLN A 9 5.67 38.85 24.66
CA GLN A 9 4.83 37.85 25.31
C GLN A 9 5.42 36.45 25.13
N HIS A 10 5.97 35.98 26.24
CA HIS A 10 6.28 34.61 26.56
C HIS A 10 4.97 33.81 26.53
N GLN A 11 4.83 32.87 25.59
CA GLN A 11 3.68 31.96 25.56
C GLN A 11 3.82 30.93 26.69
N PRO A 12 2.87 30.83 27.63
CA PRO A 12 2.89 29.75 28.60
C PRO A 12 2.48 28.45 27.92
N ILE A 13 3.39 27.47 27.99
CA ILE A 13 3.16 26.03 27.83
C ILE A 13 1.92 25.61 28.64
N THR A 14 0.76 25.51 27.98
CA THR A 14 -0.46 24.96 28.57
C THR A 14 -0.49 23.45 28.42
N ASN A 15 -0.98 22.86 29.50
CA ASN A 15 -0.77 21.50 29.91
C ASN A 15 -1.45 20.45 29.01
N LEU A 16 -0.69 19.37 28.84
CA LEU A 16 -1.10 18.00 28.57
C LEU A 16 -2.42 17.63 29.28
N SER A 17 -3.48 17.39 28.51
CA SER A 17 -4.66 16.63 28.96
C SER A 17 -5.00 15.53 27.96
N TYR A 18 -4.10 14.55 27.84
CA TYR A 18 -4.42 13.26 27.22
C TYR A 18 -5.30 12.44 28.17
N LEU A 19 -6.61 12.62 28.05
CA LEU A 19 -7.59 11.82 28.77
C LEU A 19 -7.70 10.44 28.12
N LYS A 20 -6.93 9.51 28.67
CA LYS A 20 -7.07 8.07 28.54
C LYS A 20 -8.48 7.67 29.00
N ARG A 21 -9.31 7.16 28.09
CA ARG A 21 -10.51 6.40 28.48
C ARG A 21 -10.70 5.19 27.57
N SER A 22 -10.00 4.14 27.96
CA SER A 22 -10.25 2.75 27.59
C SER A 22 -11.64 2.32 28.03
N LYS A 23 -12.46 1.79 27.12
CA LYS A 23 -13.46 0.76 27.43
C LYS A 23 -13.59 -0.19 26.24
N SER A 24 -13.04 -1.38 26.45
CA SER A 24 -13.22 -2.58 25.67
C SER A 24 -14.70 -2.91 25.53
N ILE A 25 -15.14 -3.21 24.31
CA ILE A 25 -16.38 -3.95 24.06
C ILE A 25 -15.96 -5.17 23.25
N ALA A 26 -15.76 -6.27 23.97
CA ALA A 26 -15.67 -7.59 23.40
C ALA A 26 -17.07 -7.99 22.93
N ILE A 27 -17.24 -8.26 21.64
CA ILE A 27 -18.41 -8.97 21.13
C ILE A 27 -17.89 -10.25 20.48
N LEU A 28 -18.13 -11.35 21.19
CA LEU A 28 -18.00 -12.72 20.71
C LEU A 28 -18.93 -12.92 19.51
N GLY A 29 -18.35 -13.10 18.33
CA GLY A 29 -19.06 -13.56 17.13
C GLY A 29 -18.70 -15.01 16.83
N ALA A 30 -19.42 -15.95 17.43
CA ALA A 30 -19.35 -17.36 17.05
C ALA A 30 -20.16 -17.55 15.75
N SER A 31 -19.48 -17.54 14.61
CA SER A 31 -20.05 -17.97 13.33
C SER A 31 -19.10 -18.99 12.71
N ALA A 32 -19.21 -20.23 13.18
CA ALA A 32 -18.51 -21.38 12.63
C ALA A 32 -19.33 -21.94 11.46
N CYS A 33 -19.16 -21.35 10.29
CA CYS A 33 -19.67 -21.86 9.02
C CYS A 33 -18.58 -21.69 7.96
N LEU A 34 -17.81 -22.75 7.67
CA LEU A 34 -17.41 -23.16 6.31
C LEU A 34 -16.39 -24.32 6.37
N ALA A 35 -16.90 -25.55 6.35
CA ALA A 35 -16.13 -26.68 5.83
C ALA A 35 -16.65 -26.96 4.42
N LEU A 36 -16.14 -26.21 3.44
CA LEU A 36 -16.25 -26.56 2.03
C LEU A 36 -15.04 -27.44 1.70
N THR A 37 -15.23 -28.76 1.77
CA THR A 37 -14.25 -29.71 1.26
C THR A 37 -14.23 -29.61 -0.27
N LEU A 38 -13.13 -29.10 -0.81
CA LEU A 38 -12.85 -29.07 -2.24
C LEU A 38 -12.68 -30.50 -2.75
N GLY A 39 -13.71 -31.01 -3.42
CA GLY A 39 -13.63 -32.23 -4.23
C GLY A 39 -13.38 -31.86 -5.68
N ALA A 40 -12.28 -32.38 -6.23
CA ALA A 40 -12.04 -32.78 -7.62
C ALA A 40 -10.67 -32.32 -8.13
N CYS A 41 -9.65 -33.13 -7.85
CA CYS A 41 -8.41 -33.15 -8.60
C CYS A 41 -8.67 -33.75 -9.99
N SER A 42 -8.07 -33.09 -10.99
CA SER A 42 -7.34 -33.68 -12.12
C SER A 42 -8.08 -34.64 -13.05
N GLN A 43 -8.42 -34.14 -14.23
CA GLN A 43 -8.57 -34.97 -15.43
C GLN A 43 -7.32 -34.77 -16.30
N GLU A 44 -6.43 -35.75 -16.24
CA GLU A 44 -5.34 -35.93 -17.18
C GLU A 44 -5.90 -36.45 -18.51
N ASN A 45 -5.67 -35.71 -19.59
CA ASN A 45 -5.76 -36.24 -20.95
C ASN A 45 -4.80 -35.47 -21.87
N SER A 46 -3.69 -36.10 -22.25
CA SER A 46 -2.96 -35.78 -23.49
C SER A 46 -3.27 -36.87 -24.50
N PRO A 47 -3.64 -36.50 -25.73
CA PRO A 47 -2.81 -36.92 -26.86
C PRO A 47 -2.49 -35.76 -27.82
N ASN A 48 -1.22 -35.74 -28.22
CA ASN A 48 -0.66 -35.22 -29.46
C ASN A 48 -1.62 -35.31 -30.65
N GLU A 49 -1.92 -34.17 -31.27
CA GLU A 49 -1.89 -34.07 -32.74
C GLU A 49 -1.69 -32.63 -33.21
N THR A 50 -0.79 -32.49 -34.20
CA THR A 50 -0.42 -31.26 -34.89
C THR A 50 -1.58 -30.77 -35.75
N ALA A 51 -2.09 -29.58 -35.44
CA ALA A 51 -2.86 -28.77 -36.37
C ALA A 51 -2.44 -27.30 -36.21
N THR A 52 -1.86 -26.75 -37.27
CA THR A 52 -1.65 -25.31 -37.43
C THR A 52 -2.99 -24.59 -37.42
N VAL A 53 -3.25 -23.83 -36.36
CA VAL A 53 -4.18 -22.71 -36.35
C VAL A 53 -3.43 -21.53 -35.77
N ALA A 54 -3.44 -20.41 -36.50
CA ALA A 54 -3.00 -19.13 -36.00
C ALA A 54 -3.87 -18.75 -34.80
N GLU A 55 -3.38 -19.04 -33.60
CA GLU A 55 -4.03 -18.66 -32.36
C GLU A 55 -3.42 -17.34 -31.90
N ASN A 56 -4.11 -16.26 -32.23
CA ASN A 56 -4.03 -15.01 -31.49
C ASN A 56 -4.64 -15.30 -30.11
N ALA A 57 -3.89 -16.02 -29.27
CA ALA A 57 -4.28 -16.33 -27.92
C ALA A 57 -4.37 -15.00 -27.16
N PRO A 58 -5.51 -14.69 -26.50
CA PRO A 58 -5.54 -13.62 -25.53
C PRO A 58 -4.48 -13.98 -24.49
N GLN A 59 -3.42 -13.18 -24.45
CA GLN A 59 -2.48 -13.16 -23.34
C GLN A 59 -3.36 -13.03 -22.10
N THR A 60 -3.48 -14.13 -21.35
CA THR A 60 -4.20 -14.12 -20.08
C THR A 60 -3.35 -13.26 -19.17
N THR A 61 -3.67 -11.97 -19.14
CA THR A 61 -3.07 -10.99 -18.24
C THR A 61 -3.43 -11.43 -16.84
N GLN A 62 -2.56 -12.23 -16.22
CA GLN A 62 -2.61 -12.46 -14.79
C GLN A 62 -2.68 -11.08 -14.12
N PRO A 63 -3.58 -10.88 -13.13
CA PRO A 63 -3.65 -9.61 -12.43
C PRO A 63 -2.27 -9.28 -11.86
N SER A 64 -1.66 -8.17 -12.29
CA SER A 64 -0.42 -7.72 -11.69
C SER A 64 -0.72 -7.30 -10.26
N GLU A 65 -0.05 -7.90 -9.29
CA GLU A 65 -0.14 -7.45 -7.90
C GLU A 65 0.28 -5.97 -7.80
N ALA A 66 -0.45 -5.18 -7.01
CA ALA A 66 -0.16 -3.77 -6.81
C ALA A 66 1.15 -3.59 -6.04
N ILE A 67 2.05 -2.77 -6.57
CA ILE A 67 3.31 -2.41 -5.90
C ILE A 67 3.04 -1.22 -4.99
N ARG A 68 3.38 -1.32 -3.71
CA ARG A 68 3.12 -0.30 -2.69
C ARG A 68 4.44 0.30 -2.22
N ILE A 69 4.62 1.58 -2.49
CA ILE A 69 5.86 2.31 -2.24
C ILE A 69 5.66 3.29 -1.08
N ALA A 70 6.47 3.16 -0.03
CA ALA A 70 6.59 4.14 1.06
C ALA A 70 7.76 5.09 0.76
N ALA A 71 7.45 6.33 0.36
CA ALA A 71 8.47 7.29 -0.03
C ALA A 71 8.51 8.52 0.87
N ALA A 72 9.71 9.03 1.15
CA ALA A 72 9.86 10.31 1.84
C ALA A 72 9.18 11.43 1.02
N ALA A 73 8.48 12.34 1.71
CA ALA A 73 7.67 13.36 1.06
C ALA A 73 8.46 14.31 0.12
N ASN A 74 9.77 14.49 0.33
CA ASN A 74 10.60 15.32 -0.56
C ASN A 74 10.92 14.65 -1.91
N LEU A 75 10.50 13.39 -2.12
CA LEU A 75 10.71 12.65 -3.36
C LEU A 75 9.46 12.66 -4.27
N SER A 76 8.38 13.34 -3.92
CA SER A 76 7.10 13.28 -4.67
C SER A 76 7.24 13.61 -6.14
N ASP A 77 8.01 14.64 -6.43
CA ASP A 77 8.10 15.22 -7.77
C ASP A 77 8.93 14.30 -8.68
N VAL A 78 10.01 13.74 -8.14
CA VAL A 78 10.92 12.85 -8.89
C VAL A 78 10.41 11.43 -9.02
N LEU A 79 9.72 10.90 -7.99
CA LEU A 79 9.26 9.52 -7.98
C LEU A 79 8.15 9.28 -9.01
N SER A 80 7.33 10.30 -9.29
CA SER A 80 6.30 10.23 -10.32
C SER A 80 6.90 9.97 -11.71
N GLU A 81 7.97 10.67 -12.06
CA GLU A 81 8.70 10.47 -13.33
C GLU A 81 9.37 9.09 -13.40
N ILE A 82 9.96 8.64 -12.29
CA ILE A 82 10.57 7.30 -12.20
C ILE A 82 9.52 6.20 -12.41
N ILE A 83 8.32 6.35 -11.84
CA ILE A 83 7.21 5.39 -12.01
C ILE A 83 6.77 5.33 -13.47
N GLU A 84 6.62 6.46 -14.14
CA GLU A 84 6.28 6.51 -15.57
C GLU A 84 7.37 5.86 -16.43
N GLY A 85 8.64 6.16 -16.17
CA GLY A 85 9.79 5.54 -16.82
C GLY A 85 9.80 4.02 -16.63
N TYR A 86 9.62 3.54 -15.40
CA TYR A 86 9.54 2.12 -15.08
C TYR A 86 8.43 1.40 -15.86
N LYS A 87 7.21 1.96 -15.87
CA LYS A 87 6.08 1.36 -16.60
C LYS A 87 6.36 1.28 -18.10
N LYS A 88 6.97 2.32 -18.66
CA LYS A 88 7.34 2.37 -20.08
C LYS A 88 8.44 1.34 -20.41
N ASP A 89 9.52 1.33 -19.63
CA ASP A 89 10.69 0.48 -19.86
C ASP A 89 10.38 -1.01 -19.71
N LYS A 90 9.44 -1.36 -18.81
CA LYS A 90 8.99 -2.74 -18.60
C LYS A 90 7.80 -3.15 -19.47
N ASN A 91 7.27 -2.25 -20.30
CA ASN A 91 6.04 -2.47 -21.08
C ASN A 91 4.87 -2.93 -20.18
N LEU A 92 4.71 -2.26 -19.03
CA LEU A 92 3.70 -2.54 -18.00
C LEU A 92 2.72 -1.35 -17.84
N PRO A 93 1.96 -0.97 -18.88
CA PRO A 93 1.08 0.21 -18.83
C PRO A 93 -0.03 0.10 -17.78
N ASN A 94 -0.46 -1.12 -17.47
CA ASN A 94 -1.56 -1.40 -16.54
C ASN A 94 -1.08 -1.80 -15.13
N GLN A 95 0.22 -1.75 -14.84
CA GLN A 95 0.74 -2.07 -13.50
C GLN A 95 0.22 -1.04 -12.48
N GLU A 96 -0.42 -1.55 -11.44
CA GLU A 96 -0.85 -0.74 -10.30
C GLU A 96 0.35 -0.45 -9.40
N ILE A 97 0.58 0.84 -9.14
CA ILE A 97 1.64 1.33 -8.26
C ILE A 97 1.02 2.37 -7.33
N GLU A 98 0.96 2.05 -6.06
CA GLU A 98 0.44 2.91 -5.01
C GLU A 98 1.61 3.56 -4.26
N VAL A 99 1.56 4.88 -4.07
CA VAL A 99 2.63 5.60 -3.38
C VAL A 99 2.09 6.30 -2.15
N THR A 100 2.68 6.02 -1.00
CA THR A 100 2.43 6.72 0.26
C THR A 100 3.60 7.65 0.56
N PHE A 101 3.33 8.97 0.55
CA PHE A 101 4.29 9.97 0.97
C PHE A 101 4.13 10.35 2.44
N ALA A 102 5.22 10.32 3.20
CA ALA A 102 5.25 10.83 4.58
C ALA A 102 6.68 11.20 5.03
N SER A 103 6.85 11.62 6.29
CA SER A 103 8.19 11.73 6.88
C SER A 103 8.81 10.34 7.04
N SER A 104 10.12 10.24 6.90
CA SER A 104 10.85 8.97 7.04
C SER A 104 10.61 8.30 8.40
N GLY A 105 10.55 9.08 9.49
CA GLY A 105 10.26 8.55 10.82
C GLY A 105 8.85 7.95 10.95
N LYS A 106 7.85 8.53 10.27
CA LYS A 106 6.49 7.98 10.24
C LYS A 106 6.44 6.69 9.42
N LEU A 107 7.07 6.67 8.25
CA LEU A 107 7.14 5.47 7.40
C LEU A 107 7.89 4.35 8.12
N TYR A 108 9.02 4.63 8.75
CA TYR A 108 9.76 3.67 9.58
C TYR A 108 8.88 3.05 10.66
N SER A 109 8.11 3.89 11.37
CA SER A 109 7.19 3.42 12.40
C SER A 109 6.09 2.53 11.81
N GLN A 110 5.56 2.87 10.63
CA GLN A 110 4.54 2.08 9.94
C GLN A 110 5.10 0.74 9.43
N ILE A 111 6.27 0.74 8.80
CA ILE A 111 6.96 -0.47 8.31
C ILE A 111 7.26 -1.41 9.49
N THR A 112 7.80 -0.87 10.58
CA THR A 112 8.08 -1.67 11.80
C THR A 112 6.80 -2.22 12.45
N ALA A 113 5.67 -1.51 12.28
CA ALA A 113 4.36 -1.97 12.72
C ALA A 113 3.68 -2.97 11.76
N GLY A 114 4.35 -3.37 10.68
CA GLY A 114 3.84 -4.35 9.72
C GLY A 114 2.97 -3.76 8.61
N ALA A 115 3.11 -2.46 8.32
CA ALA A 115 2.48 -1.89 7.14
C ALA A 115 3.01 -2.60 5.87
N PRO A 116 2.14 -2.99 4.93
CA PRO A 116 2.51 -3.92 3.86
C PRO A 116 3.04 -3.15 2.64
N TYR A 117 4.19 -2.50 2.79
CA TYR A 117 4.93 -1.84 1.70
C TYR A 117 5.93 -2.82 1.08
N ASP A 118 6.12 -2.72 -0.23
CA ASP A 118 7.12 -3.50 -0.98
C ASP A 118 8.47 -2.79 -1.01
N ILE A 119 8.44 -1.45 -1.01
CA ILE A 119 9.60 -0.55 -1.12
C ILE A 119 9.46 0.58 -0.12
#